data_AF-A0A4R7W0T3-F1
#
_entry.id   AF-A0A4R7W0T3-F1
#
_cell.length_a   1.000
_cell.length_b   1.000
_cell.length_c   1.000
_cell.angle_alpha   90.00
_cell.angle_beta   90.00
_cell.angle_gamma   90.00
#
_symmetry.space_group_name_H-M   'P 1'
#
loop_
_entity.id
_entity.type
_entity.pdbx_description
1 polymer ?
#
loop_
_entity_poly.entity_id
_entity_poly.type
_entity_poly.pdbx_seq_one_letter_code
_entity_poly.pdbx_strand_id
1 'polypeptide(L)'
;MAVSISARLADRVAAGTADEQPISAIVLDGVLELLPLDDERRGEYRVTRVFRGRSLDNPALAEVAAATAADIRTQLATAVRNGEECGEVVAGTDADLAATRLAALVDGLADQLYDNPARRVGHRELPAAATTILRECLAATFTGQCHHYRTEKS
;
A
#
# COMPACT_ATOMS: atom_id res chain seq x y z
N MET A 1 -17.62 16.80 0.65
CA MET A 1 -17.69 15.35 0.89
C MET A 1 -16.27 14.84 0.86
N ALA A 2 -15.83 14.14 1.91
CA ALA A 2 -14.55 13.44 1.93
C ALA A 2 -14.52 12.43 0.77
N VAL A 3 -13.43 12.40 0.01
CA VAL A 3 -13.27 11.44 -1.10
C VAL A 3 -12.86 10.12 -0.47
N SER A 4 -13.59 9.03 -0.72
CA SER A 4 -13.27 7.75 -0.08
C SER A 4 -11.87 7.26 -0.44
N ILE A 5 -11.24 6.53 0.46
CA ILE A 5 -9.96 5.83 0.23
C ILE A 5 -9.89 5.08 -1.11
N SER A 6 -10.96 4.39 -1.51
CA SER A 6 -11.03 3.66 -2.77
C SER A 6 -10.99 4.59 -3.98
N ALA A 7 -11.63 5.76 -3.90
CA ALA A 7 -11.60 6.76 -4.96
C ALA A 7 -10.21 7.40 -5.07
N ARG A 8 -9.57 7.76 -3.95
CA ARG A 8 -8.20 8.30 -3.96
C ARG A 8 -7.21 7.28 -4.53
N LEU A 9 -7.34 6.00 -4.16
CA LEU A 9 -6.50 4.93 -4.70
C LEU A 9 -6.67 4.79 -6.22
N ALA A 10 -7.91 4.82 -6.72
CA ALA A 10 -8.18 4.79 -8.16
C ALA A 10 -7.54 5.99 -8.88
N ASP A 11 -7.64 7.19 -8.30
CA ASP A 11 -7.02 8.39 -8.85
C ASP A 11 -5.48 8.28 -8.90
N ARG A 12 -4.84 7.72 -7.86
CA ARG A 12 -3.38 7.48 -7.85
C ARG A 12 -2.95 6.50 -8.93
N VAL A 13 -3.70 5.41 -9.10
CA VAL A 13 -3.41 4.42 -10.15
C VAL A 13 -3.57 5.03 -11.53
N ALA A 14 -4.65 5.80 -11.76
CA ALA A 14 -4.91 6.44 -13.04
C ALA A 14 -3.84 7.50 -13.39
N ALA A 15 -3.51 8.37 -12.43
CA ALA A 15 -2.49 9.40 -12.60
C ALA A 15 -1.10 8.80 -12.84
N GLY A 16 -0.69 7.81 -12.03
CA GLY A 16 0.61 7.16 -12.19
C GLY A 16 0.74 6.40 -13.52
N THR A 17 -0.35 5.79 -14.00
CA THR A 17 -0.37 5.14 -15.32
C THR A 17 -0.24 6.16 -16.44
N ALA A 18 -0.95 7.30 -16.35
CA ALA A 18 -0.89 8.37 -17.35
C ALA A 18 0.48 9.05 -17.41
N ASP A 19 1.15 9.16 -16.26
CA ASP A 19 2.48 9.76 -16.13
C ASP A 19 3.63 8.76 -16.37
N GLU A 20 3.33 7.53 -16.83
CA GLU A 20 4.30 6.46 -17.08
C GLU A 20 5.23 6.18 -15.88
N GLN A 21 4.68 6.31 -14.67
CA GLN A 21 5.45 6.10 -13.46
C GLN A 21 5.80 4.62 -13.28
N PRO A 22 6.94 4.33 -12.62
CA PRO A 22 7.24 2.96 -12.21
C PRO A 22 6.11 2.39 -11.35
N ILE A 23 5.77 1.12 -11.53
CA ILE A 23 4.71 0.45 -10.76
C ILE A 23 5.01 0.57 -9.26
N SER A 24 6.27 0.43 -8.87
CA SER A 24 6.71 0.68 -7.49
C SER A 24 6.34 2.05 -6.92
N ALA A 25 6.34 3.11 -7.74
CA ALA A 25 5.92 4.45 -7.32
C ALA A 25 4.39 4.54 -7.18
N ILE A 26 3.64 3.96 -8.11
CA ILE A 26 2.18 3.88 -8.06
C ILE A 26 1.72 3.12 -6.81
N VAL A 27 2.36 1.98 -6.52
CA VAL A 27 2.08 1.18 -5.33
C VAL A 27 2.40 1.96 -4.07
N LEU A 28 3.53 2.67 -4.03
CA LEU A 28 3.90 3.52 -2.89
C LEU A 28 2.80 4.55 -2.60
N ASP A 29 2.38 5.30 -3.61
CA ASP A 29 1.35 6.32 -3.46
C ASP A 29 0.03 5.69 -2.99
N GLY A 30 -0.34 4.54 -3.55
CA GLY A 30 -1.53 3.79 -3.14
C GLY A 30 -1.49 3.34 -1.67
N VAL A 31 -0.38 2.77 -1.19
CA VAL A 31 -0.29 2.31 0.20
C VAL A 31 -0.18 3.46 1.20
N LEU A 32 0.32 4.63 0.79
CA LEU A 32 0.32 5.84 1.63
C LEU A 32 -1.09 6.40 1.87
N GLU A 33 -2.05 6.12 0.99
CA GLU A 33 -3.46 6.46 1.22
C GLU A 33 -4.11 5.58 2.31
N LEU A 34 -3.52 4.42 2.63
CA LEU A 34 -3.94 3.52 3.71
C LEU A 34 -3.41 3.95 5.09
N LEU A 35 -2.44 4.88 5.14
CA LEU A 35 -1.84 5.33 6.37
C LEU A 35 -2.58 6.56 6.95
N PRO A 36 -2.76 6.64 8.29
CA PRO A 36 -3.42 7.75 8.95
C PRO A 36 -2.52 9.00 9.06
N LEU A 37 -2.15 9.58 7.92
CA LEU A 37 -1.18 10.66 7.79
C LEU A 37 -1.79 12.08 7.85
N ASP A 38 -3.11 12.19 7.74
CA ASP A 38 -3.87 13.44 7.94
C ASP A 38 -5.22 13.15 8.62
N ASP A 39 -5.97 14.21 8.93
CA ASP A 39 -7.22 14.11 9.67
C ASP A 39 -8.30 13.26 8.96
N GLU A 40 -8.36 13.35 7.62
CA GLU A 40 -9.29 12.56 6.81
C GLU A 40 -8.96 11.07 6.89
N ARG A 41 -7.70 10.71 6.60
CA ARG A 41 -7.21 9.33 6.66
C ARG A 41 -7.21 8.76 8.08
N ARG A 42 -7.01 9.60 9.10
CA ARG A 42 -7.19 9.22 10.52
C ARG A 42 -8.64 8.89 10.84
N GLY A 43 -9.60 9.61 10.27
CA GLY A 43 -11.02 9.34 10.38
C GLY A 43 -11.38 7.98 9.79
N GLU A 44 -10.94 7.72 8.56
CA GLU A 44 -11.14 6.44 7.87
C GLU A 44 -10.50 5.27 8.65
N TYR A 45 -9.25 5.42 9.06
CA TYR A 45 -8.55 4.41 9.83
C TYR A 45 -9.24 4.09 11.16
N ARG A 46 -9.76 5.11 11.86
CA ARG A 46 -10.54 4.91 13.10
C ARG A 46 -11.78 4.04 12.86
N VAL A 47 -12.50 4.25 11.76
CA VAL A 47 -13.67 3.43 11.40
C VAL A 47 -13.23 1.99 11.16
N THR A 48 -12.18 1.77 10.37
CA THR A 48 -11.62 0.44 10.09
C THR A 48 -11.15 -0.25 11.37
N ARG A 49 -10.51 0.46 12.29
CA ARG A 49 -10.01 -0.10 13.55
C ARG A 49 -11.14 -0.53 14.49
N VAL A 50 -12.20 0.28 14.60
CA VAL A 50 -13.40 -0.10 15.37
C VAL A 50 -14.09 -1.30 14.73
N PHE A 51 -14.17 -1.34 13.40
CA PHE A 51 -14.72 -2.48 12.66
C PHE A 51 -13.93 -3.77 12.92
N ARG A 52 -12.60 -3.74 12.79
CA ARG A 52 -11.71 -4.88 13.10
C ARG A 52 -11.80 -5.30 14.57
N GLY A 53 -12.00 -4.36 15.50
CA GLY A 53 -12.24 -4.70 16.90
C GLY A 53 -13.53 -5.50 17.10
N ARG A 54 -14.62 -5.09 16.44
CA ARG A 54 -15.91 -5.80 16.52
C ARG A 54 -15.91 -7.14 15.80
N SER A 55 -15.06 -7.33 14.79
CA SER A 55 -14.97 -8.60 14.08
C SER A 55 -14.40 -9.74 14.91
N LEU A 56 -13.76 -9.45 16.05
CA LEU A 56 -13.24 -10.49 16.95
C LEU A 56 -14.36 -11.35 17.56
N ASP A 57 -15.53 -10.76 17.79
CA ASP A 57 -16.66 -11.42 18.46
C ASP A 57 -17.90 -11.56 17.56
N ASN A 58 -17.80 -11.17 16.29
CA ASN A 58 -18.91 -11.22 15.33
C ASN A 58 -18.47 -11.92 14.02
N PRO A 59 -18.92 -13.16 13.78
CA PRO A 59 -18.51 -13.95 12.60
C PRO A 59 -18.79 -13.27 11.26
N ALA A 60 -19.94 -12.61 11.11
CA ALA A 60 -20.28 -11.93 9.87
C ALA A 60 -19.33 -10.75 9.60
N LEU A 61 -18.92 -10.02 10.65
CA LEU A 61 -17.92 -8.97 10.51
C LEU A 61 -16.52 -9.55 10.28
N ALA A 62 -16.20 -10.72 10.85
CA ALA A 62 -14.94 -11.43 10.61
C ALA A 62 -14.78 -11.84 9.14
N GLU A 63 -15.83 -12.37 8.52
CA GLU A 63 -15.84 -12.72 7.10
C GLU A 63 -15.57 -11.49 6.22
N VAL A 64 -16.23 -10.38 6.50
CA VAL A 64 -16.01 -9.12 5.77
C VAL A 64 -14.60 -8.59 6.00
N ALA A 65 -14.09 -8.61 7.23
CA ALA A 65 -12.72 -8.19 7.55
C ALA A 65 -11.68 -9.04 6.80
N ALA A 66 -11.87 -10.36 6.77
CA ALA A 66 -11.00 -11.29 6.07
C ALA A 66 -11.03 -11.07 4.55
N ALA A 67 -12.22 -10.86 3.97
CA ALA A 67 -12.40 -10.55 2.55
C ALA A 67 -11.70 -9.23 2.19
N THR A 68 -11.94 -8.15 2.94
CA THR A 68 -11.28 -6.86 2.69
C THR A 68 -9.75 -6.95 2.78
N ALA A 69 -9.22 -7.69 3.75
CA ALA A 69 -7.78 -7.91 3.86
C ALA A 69 -7.23 -8.76 2.70
N ALA A 70 -8.00 -9.73 2.20
CA ALA A 70 -7.64 -10.53 1.05
C ALA A 70 -7.65 -9.72 -0.25
N ASP A 71 -8.60 -8.79 -0.41
CA ASP A 71 -8.67 -7.90 -1.57
C ASP A 71 -7.44 -7.01 -1.67
N ILE A 72 -7.00 -6.42 -0.55
CA ILE A 72 -5.77 -5.62 -0.49
C ILE A 72 -4.56 -6.47 -0.91
N ARG A 73 -4.39 -7.67 -0.36
CA ARG A 73 -3.29 -8.56 -0.75
C ARG A 73 -3.36 -8.95 -2.22
N THR A 74 -4.55 -9.20 -2.74
CA THR A 74 -4.76 -9.53 -4.16
C THR A 74 -4.33 -8.39 -5.08
N GLN A 75 -4.70 -7.15 -4.74
CA GLN A 75 -4.28 -5.97 -5.49
C GLN A 75 -2.76 -5.77 -5.46
N LEU A 76 -2.14 -5.92 -4.28
CA LEU A 76 -0.69 -5.83 -4.15
C LEU A 76 0.03 -6.95 -4.92
N ALA A 77 -0.47 -8.18 -4.89
CA ALA A 77 0.10 -9.29 -5.64
C ALA A 77 -0.03 -9.08 -7.15
N THR A 78 -1.14 -8.48 -7.60
CA THR A 78 -1.31 -8.07 -9.01
C THR A 78 -0.28 -7.02 -9.41
N ALA A 79 0.00 -6.03 -8.57
CA ALA A 79 1.04 -5.05 -8.86
C ALA A 79 2.43 -5.69 -8.98
N VAL A 80 2.75 -6.69 -8.14
CA VAL A 80 4.02 -7.44 -8.24
C VAL A 80 4.09 -8.24 -9.53
N ARG A 81 3.01 -8.93 -9.93
CA ARG A 81 2.94 -9.64 -11.22
C ARG A 81 3.08 -8.71 -12.42
N ASN A 82 2.40 -7.55 -12.40
CA ASN A 82 2.56 -6.55 -13.46
C ASN A 82 4.00 -6.01 -13.51
N GLY A 83 4.65 -5.86 -12.35
CA GLY A 83 6.07 -5.53 -12.25
C GLY A 83 6.97 -6.60 -12.85
N GLU A 84 6.63 -7.88 -12.71
CA GLU A 84 7.37 -8.99 -13.31
C GLU A 84 7.21 -8.97 -14.84
N GLU A 85 5.98 -8.79 -15.33
CA GLU A 85 5.68 -8.68 -16.77
C GLU A 85 6.43 -7.53 -17.44
N CYS A 86 6.53 -6.37 -16.76
CA CYS A 86 7.17 -5.20 -17.33
C CYS A 86 8.69 -5.12 -17.08
N GLY A 87 9.25 -5.97 -16.20
CA GLY A 87 10.68 -6.03 -15.88
C GLY A 87 11.12 -5.21 -14.64
N GLU A 88 10.19 -4.62 -13.88
CA GLU A 88 10.49 -4.02 -12.57
C GLU A 88 10.74 -5.06 -11.47
N VAL A 89 10.16 -6.25 -11.58
CA VAL A 89 10.31 -7.34 -10.61
C VAL A 89 11.02 -8.51 -11.29
N VAL A 90 11.89 -9.20 -10.55
CA VAL A 90 12.62 -10.36 -11.07
C VAL A 90 11.66 -11.52 -11.34
N ALA A 91 11.84 -12.19 -12.48
CA ALA A 91 11.06 -13.36 -12.86
C ALA A 91 11.09 -14.46 -11.79
N GLY A 92 9.92 -15.03 -11.48
CA GLY A 92 9.76 -16.05 -10.45
C GLY A 92 9.71 -15.51 -9.01
N THR A 93 9.56 -14.20 -8.82
CA THR A 93 9.27 -13.62 -7.50
C THR A 93 7.92 -14.11 -6.99
N ASP A 94 7.86 -14.57 -5.74
CA ASP A 94 6.60 -14.95 -5.09
C ASP A 94 5.76 -13.68 -4.79
N ALA A 95 4.78 -13.42 -5.66
CA ALA A 95 3.92 -12.26 -5.58
C ALA A 95 3.05 -12.24 -4.32
N ASP A 96 2.57 -13.40 -3.85
CA ASP A 96 1.70 -13.49 -2.68
C ASP A 96 2.48 -13.26 -1.39
N LEU A 97 3.73 -13.76 -1.32
CA LEU A 97 4.64 -13.47 -0.23
C LEU A 97 5.01 -11.97 -0.18
N ALA A 98 5.35 -11.38 -1.33
CA ALA A 98 5.67 -9.96 -1.42
C ALA A 98 4.48 -9.08 -1.00
N ALA A 99 3.27 -9.41 -1.47
CA ALA A 99 2.03 -8.73 -1.10
C ALA A 99 1.73 -8.86 0.40
N THR A 100 1.90 -10.05 0.97
CA THR A 100 1.70 -10.30 2.40
C THR A 100 2.68 -9.48 3.24
N ARG A 101 3.95 -9.43 2.85
CA ARG A 101 4.98 -8.62 3.53
C ARG A 101 4.61 -7.14 3.54
N LEU A 102 4.21 -6.60 2.39
CA LEU A 102 3.84 -5.19 2.27
C LEU A 102 2.56 -4.87 3.04
N ALA A 103 1.53 -5.73 2.96
CA ALA A 103 0.29 -5.54 3.70
C ALA A 103 0.52 -5.55 5.22
N ALA A 104 1.32 -6.49 5.73
CA ALA A 104 1.66 -6.56 7.16
C ALA A 104 2.43 -5.30 7.62
N LEU A 105 3.31 -4.79 6.77
CA LEU A 105 4.07 -3.57 7.05
C LEU A 105 3.14 -2.35 7.10
N VAL A 106 2.22 -2.21 6.15
CA VAL A 106 1.23 -1.12 6.11
C VAL A 106 0.32 -1.18 7.35
N ASP A 107 -0.24 -2.34 7.68
CA ASP A 107 -1.10 -2.52 8.86
C ASP A 107 -0.36 -2.08 10.15
N GLY A 108 0.87 -2.56 10.35
CA GLY A 108 1.66 -2.23 11.54
C GLY A 108 2.13 -0.77 11.62
N LEU A 109 2.41 -0.14 10.47
CA LEU A 109 2.71 1.30 10.42
C LEU A 109 1.47 2.13 10.69
N ALA A 110 0.31 1.72 10.18
CA ALA A 110 -0.95 2.42 10.38
C ALA A 110 -1.36 2.45 11.87
N ASP A 111 -1.24 1.33 12.59
CA ASP A 111 -1.47 1.28 14.04
C ASP A 111 -0.53 2.24 14.79
N GLN A 112 0.78 2.18 14.51
CA GLN A 112 1.76 3.04 15.18
C GLN A 112 1.53 4.54 14.90
N LEU A 113 1.18 4.89 13.66
CA LEU A 113 0.88 6.26 13.26
C LEU A 113 -0.40 6.77 13.92
N TYR A 114 -1.41 5.92 14.06
CA TYR A 114 -2.65 6.30 14.71
C TYR A 114 -2.45 6.53 16.22
N ASP A 115 -1.70 5.65 16.88
CA ASP A 115 -1.46 5.67 18.32
C ASP A 115 -0.54 6.82 18.75
N ASN A 116 0.56 7.05 18.03
CA ASN A 116 1.50 8.13 18.34
C ASN A 116 2.18 8.69 17.08
N PRO A 117 1.51 9.60 16.35
CA PRO A 117 2.05 10.16 15.11
C PRO A 117 3.33 10.98 15.32
N ALA A 118 3.52 11.58 16.50
CA ALA A 118 4.70 12.36 16.85
C ALA A 118 5.89 11.49 17.32
N ARG A 119 5.74 10.15 17.37
CA ARG A 119 6.82 9.25 17.77
C ARG A 119 8.04 9.45 16.87
N ARG A 120 9.22 9.46 17.48
CA ARG A 120 10.50 9.55 16.80
C ARG A 120 11.04 8.16 16.46
N VAL A 121 11.61 8.02 15.26
CA VAL A 121 12.40 6.86 14.81
C VAL A 121 13.79 7.39 14.47
N GLY A 122 14.71 7.30 15.43
CA GLY A 122 16.00 7.98 15.36
C GLY A 122 15.82 9.50 15.23
N HIS A 123 16.35 10.08 14.16
CA HIS A 123 16.24 11.52 13.87
C HIS A 123 15.00 11.92 13.05
N ARG A 124 14.13 10.97 12.70
CA ARG A 124 12.92 11.20 11.90
C ARG A 124 11.67 11.12 12.76
N GLU A 125 10.61 11.81 12.34
CA GLU A 125 9.26 11.54 12.83
C GLU A 125 8.69 10.30 12.14
N LEU A 126 7.75 9.61 12.80
CA LEU A 126 7.18 8.37 12.30
C LEU A 126 6.58 8.47 10.89
N PRO A 127 5.86 9.55 10.49
CA PRO A 127 5.37 9.69 9.11
C PRO A 127 6.49 9.64 8.06
N ALA A 128 7.59 10.37 8.30
CA ALA A 128 8.73 10.37 7.40
C ALA A 128 9.44 9.01 7.40
N ALA A 129 9.58 8.37 8.57
CA ALA A 129 10.15 7.03 8.68
C ALA A 129 9.30 5.98 7.97
N ALA A 130 7.96 6.03 8.10
CA ALA A 130 7.03 5.13 7.45
C ALA A 130 7.18 5.16 5.92
N THR A 131 7.25 6.35 5.33
CA THR A 131 7.50 6.52 3.89
C THR A 131 8.85 5.92 3.48
N THR A 132 9.92 6.15 4.26
CA THR A 132 11.23 5.54 3.98
C THR A 132 11.18 4.01 4.05
N ILE A 133 10.57 3.46 5.11
CA ILE A 133 10.45 2.01 5.33
C ILE A 133 9.65 1.34 4.20
N LEU A 134 8.56 1.96 3.75
CA LEU A 134 7.77 1.47 2.62
C LEU A 134 8.56 1.51 1.31
N ARG A 135 9.30 2.60 1.05
CA ARG A 135 10.20 2.71 -0.11
C ARG A 135 11.27 1.60 -0.09
N GLU A 136 11.89 1.34 1.05
CA GLU A 136 12.88 0.27 1.20
C GLU A 136 12.27 -1.11 0.97
N CYS A 137 11.07 -1.35 1.51
CA CYS A 137 10.33 -2.60 1.28
C CYS A 137 10.03 -2.81 -0.21
N LEU A 138 9.54 -1.76 -0.90
CA LEU A 138 9.26 -1.81 -2.33
C LEU A 138 10.53 -1.99 -3.15
N ALA A 139 11.61 -1.26 -2.85
CA ALA A 139 12.89 -1.40 -3.55
C ALA A 139 13.50 -2.80 -3.41
N ALA A 140 13.18 -3.53 -2.33
CA ALA A 140 13.60 -4.92 -2.17
C ALA A 140 12.79 -5.92 -3.02
N THR A 141 11.65 -5.52 -3.60
CA THR A 141 10.82 -6.35 -4.51
C THR A 141 10.93 -5.89 -5.96
N PHE A 142 10.84 -4.58 -6.18
CA PHE A 142 10.89 -3.94 -7.49
C PHE A 142 12.34 -3.50 -7.80
N THR A 143 13.21 -4.47 -8.04
CA THR A 143 14.66 -4.24 -8.21
C THR A 143 15.07 -3.89 -9.63
N GLY A 144 14.18 -4.02 -10.61
CA GLY A 144 14.42 -3.84 -12.03
C GLY A 144 13.97 -2.48 -12.58
N GLN A 145 13.76 -2.43 -13.89
CA GLN A 145 13.27 -1.24 -14.60
C GLN A 145 12.19 -1.66 -15.58
N CYS A 146 11.07 -0.92 -15.61
CA CYS A 146 10.00 -1.15 -16.57
C CYS A 146 10.51 -0.97 -18.00
N HIS A 147 10.18 -1.93 -18.87
CA HIS A 147 10.52 -1.93 -20.28
C HIS A 147 9.37 -1.40 -21.17
N HIS A 148 8.14 -1.27 -20.65
CA HIS A 148 6.96 -0.89 -21.44
C HIS A 148 7.04 0.51 -22.05
N TYR A 149 7.68 1.46 -21.36
CA TYR A 149 7.78 2.86 -21.83
C TYR A 149 9.05 3.14 -22.66
N ARG A 150 9.91 2.12 -22.89
CA ARG A 150 11.15 2.29 -23.66
C ARG A 150 10.97 2.14 -25.18
N THR A 151 9.81 1.70 -25.64
CA THR A 151 9.57 1.35 -27.06
C THR A 151 9.12 2.51 -27.96
N GLU A 152 8.97 3.74 -27.47
CA GLU A 152 8.48 4.88 -28.29
C GLU A 152 9.55 5.89 -28.75
N LYS A 153 10.84 5.55 -28.64
CA LYS A 153 11.91 6.34 -29.28
C LYS A 153 12.71 5.48 -30.24
N SER A 154 12.19 5.31 -31.46
CA SER A 154 12.99 4.92 -32.62
C SER A 154 12.51 5.60 -33.89
#